data_AF-A0A2E1J9X9-F1
#
_entry.id   AF-A0A2E1J9X9-F1
#
_cell.length_a   1.000
_cell.length_b   1.000
_cell.length_c   1.000
_cell.angle_alpha   90.00
_cell.angle_beta   90.00
_cell.angle_gamma   90.00
#
_symmetry.space_group_name_H-M   'P 1'
#
loop_
_entity.id
_entity.type
_entity.pdbx_description
1 polymer ?
#
loop_
_entity_poly.entity_id
_entity_poly.type
_entity_poly.pdbx_seq_one_letter_code
_entity_poly.pdbx_strand_id
1 'polypeptide(L)'
;MLSDTERGILSRLSEFSEEIEASWDVPRALSLPGLADSLGLVRSSLHKPLSKLEEEGLVFTRVAHVIGGGSRKRKVIHITSLGREKANTFENNLQIKNGKLFGTFPDISKIFGRENDKQILTKQIFEGDSIFLSGLPGIGKTSIVRNIVPEILEFGWTVRWATCYSNTDISDIALQ
;
A
#
# COMPACT_ATOMS: atom_id res chain seq x y z
N MET A 1 4.10 -0.29 21.46
CA MET A 1 3.40 -0.44 20.15
C MET A 1 3.11 0.96 19.62
N LEU A 2 3.43 1.24 18.34
CA LEU A 2 3.21 2.57 17.76
C LEU A 2 1.75 2.77 17.32
N SER A 3 1.21 3.96 17.58
CA SER A 3 -0.10 4.39 17.06
C SER A 3 -0.07 4.67 15.56
N ASP A 4 -1.24 4.76 14.92
CA ASP A 4 -1.33 5.05 13.49
C ASP A 4 -0.72 6.41 13.13
N THR A 5 -0.90 7.42 13.98
CA THR A 5 -0.27 8.73 13.83
C THR A 5 1.26 8.64 13.91
N GLU A 6 1.78 7.88 14.86
CA GLU A 6 3.23 7.67 15.01
C GLU A 6 3.83 6.96 13.78
N ARG A 7 3.13 5.95 13.24
CA ARG A 7 3.52 5.27 11.99
C ARG A 7 3.49 6.20 10.79
N GLY A 8 2.43 7.01 10.66
CA GLY A 8 2.28 7.99 9.59
C GLY A 8 3.40 9.05 9.62
N ILE A 9 3.79 9.53 10.81
CA ILE A 9 4.93 10.44 10.97
C ILE A 9 6.22 9.78 10.47
N LEU A 10 6.52 8.56 10.92
CA LEU A 10 7.76 7.87 10.52
C LEU A 10 7.79 7.59 9.01
N SER A 11 6.69 7.09 8.44
CA SER A 11 6.59 6.83 7.00
C SER A 11 6.75 8.11 6.18
N ARG A 12 6.18 9.23 6.64
CA ARG A 12 6.33 10.50 5.93
C ARG A 12 7.76 11.03 5.97
N LEU A 13 8.44 10.87 7.11
CA LEU A 13 9.82 11.34 7.30
C LEU A 13 10.85 10.44 6.62
N SER A 14 10.57 9.13 6.45
CA SER A 14 11.48 8.19 5.78
C SER A 14 11.69 8.49 4.29
N GLU A 15 10.78 9.24 3.65
CA GLU A 15 10.92 9.70 2.26
C GLU A 15 12.10 10.66 2.03
N PHE A 16 12.63 11.30 3.07
CA PHE A 16 13.75 12.26 2.95
C PHE A 16 15.08 11.54 3.14
N SER A 17 16.13 11.88 2.37
CA SER A 17 17.46 11.29 2.53
C SER A 17 18.17 11.77 3.80
N GLU A 18 19.15 11.00 4.27
CA GLU A 18 19.98 11.36 5.44
C GLU A 18 20.82 12.64 5.20
N GLU A 19 21.15 12.94 3.95
CA GLU A 19 21.90 14.13 3.56
C GLU A 19 21.20 15.44 3.97
N ILE A 20 19.86 15.45 3.99
CA ILE A 20 19.04 16.61 4.35
C ILE A 20 19.13 16.92 5.85
N GLU A 21 19.56 15.95 6.67
CA GLU A 21 19.71 16.10 8.12
C GLU A 21 20.78 17.13 8.50
N ALA A 22 21.84 17.27 7.69
CA ALA A 22 22.90 18.26 7.89
C ALA A 22 22.69 19.56 7.10
N SER A 23 21.71 19.62 6.20
CA SER A 23 21.50 20.76 5.30
C SER A 23 21.12 22.05 6.05
N TRP A 24 21.57 23.19 5.53
CA TRP A 24 21.15 24.52 5.98
C TRP A 24 19.68 24.78 5.63
N ASP A 25 19.31 24.48 4.38
CA ASP A 25 17.97 24.62 3.83
C ASP A 25 17.25 23.28 3.78
N VAL A 26 16.04 23.25 4.31
CA VAL A 26 15.22 22.04 4.35
C VAL A 26 13.81 22.28 3.82
N PRO A 27 13.16 21.26 3.24
CA PRO A 27 11.81 21.40 2.73
C PRO A 27 10.80 21.67 3.86
N ARG A 28 9.74 22.41 3.53
CA ARG A 28 8.62 22.70 4.46
C ARG A 28 8.02 21.44 5.07
N ALA A 29 8.05 20.32 4.37
CA ALA A 29 7.54 19.04 4.83
C ALA A 29 8.18 18.54 6.14
N LEU A 30 9.43 18.93 6.45
CA LEU A 30 10.09 18.57 7.72
C LEU A 30 9.70 19.49 8.89
N SER A 31 8.99 20.58 8.63
CA SER A 31 8.49 21.48 9.68
C SER A 31 7.18 20.97 10.28
N LEU A 32 6.89 21.29 11.54
CA LEU A 32 5.63 20.91 12.19
C LEU A 32 4.37 21.29 11.36
N PRO A 33 4.27 22.50 10.76
CA PRO A 33 3.16 22.81 9.86
C PRO A 33 3.13 21.92 8.61
N GLY A 34 4.27 21.68 7.97
CA GLY A 34 4.30 20.86 6.75
C GLY A 34 3.98 19.40 7.01
N LEU A 35 4.44 18.86 8.12
CA LEU A 35 4.13 17.50 8.56
C LEU A 35 2.63 17.35 8.85
N ALA A 36 2.05 18.30 9.58
CA ALA A 36 0.61 18.32 9.86
C ALA A 36 -0.23 18.38 8.58
N ASP A 37 0.13 19.28 7.65
CA ASP A 37 -0.56 19.42 6.37
C ASP A 37 -0.47 18.12 5.55
N SER A 38 0.70 17.47 5.51
CA SER A 38 0.90 16.23 4.75
C SER A 38 0.16 15.02 5.32
N LEU A 39 -0.09 15.00 6.64
CA LEU A 39 -0.82 13.94 7.32
C LEU A 39 -2.32 14.23 7.42
N GLY A 40 -2.78 15.40 6.99
CA GLY A 40 -4.18 15.82 7.14
C GLY A 40 -4.60 16.03 8.62
N LEU A 41 -3.64 16.38 9.49
CA LEU A 41 -3.85 16.51 10.93
C LEU A 41 -3.72 17.95 11.41
N VAL A 42 -4.27 18.25 12.59
CA VAL A 42 -4.08 19.54 13.24
C VAL A 42 -2.69 19.59 13.89
N ARG A 43 -1.96 20.71 13.75
CA ARG A 43 -0.59 20.86 14.27
C ARG A 43 -0.44 20.45 15.74
N SER A 44 -1.42 20.78 16.58
CA SER A 44 -1.41 20.46 18.01
C SER A 44 -1.46 18.96 18.30
N SER A 45 -2.08 18.16 17.41
CA SER A 45 -2.19 16.71 17.60
C SER A 45 -0.85 15.98 17.42
N LEU A 46 0.13 16.64 16.80
CA LEU A 46 1.46 16.06 16.58
C LEU A 46 2.41 16.22 17.76
N HIS A 47 2.12 17.10 18.73
CA HIS A 47 3.03 17.31 19.87
C HIS A 47 3.25 16.03 20.68
N LYS A 48 2.18 15.36 21.12
CA LYS A 48 2.27 14.14 21.93
C LYS A 48 2.94 12.98 21.18
N PRO A 49 2.56 12.66 19.93
CA PRO A 49 3.25 11.65 19.12
C PRO A 49 4.74 11.96 18.90
N LEU A 50 5.08 13.20 18.56
CA LEU A 50 6.48 13.59 18.30
C LEU A 50 7.34 13.48 19.54
N SER A 51 6.86 13.94 20.71
CA SER A 51 7.61 13.78 21.96
C SER A 51 7.90 12.32 22.28
N LYS A 52 6.91 11.43 22.10
CA LYS A 52 7.11 10.00 22.31
C LYS A 52 8.08 9.37 21.31
N LEU A 53 8.01 9.75 20.03
CA LEU A 53 8.95 9.27 19.02
C LEU A 53 10.39 9.74 19.28
N GLU A 54 10.55 10.95 19.82
CA GLU A 54 11.83 11.53 20.20
C GLU A 54 12.39 10.83 21.46
N GLU A 55 11.54 10.53 22.46
CA GLU A 55 11.89 9.71 23.63
C GLU A 55 12.32 8.28 23.25
N GLU A 56 11.67 7.68 22.23
CA GLU A 56 12.06 6.37 21.68
C GLU A 56 13.30 6.43 20.76
N GLY A 57 13.87 7.61 20.51
CA GLY A 57 15.06 7.78 19.66
C GLY A 57 14.81 7.55 18.15
N LEU A 58 13.55 7.60 17.71
CA LEU A 58 13.15 7.32 16.32
C LEU A 58 13.18 8.57 15.44
N VAL A 59 13.04 9.74 16.06
CA VAL A 59 13.14 11.03 15.41
C VAL A 59 13.98 11.97 16.28
N PHE A 60 14.49 13.04 15.68
CA PHE A 60 15.14 14.12 16.42
C PHE A 60 14.73 15.47 15.86
N THR A 61 14.72 16.47 16.74
CA THR A 61 14.38 17.86 16.38
C THR A 61 15.63 18.72 16.28
N ARG A 62 15.73 19.55 15.23
CA ARG A 62 16.72 20.63 15.15
C ARG A 62 16.11 21.92 14.62
N VAL A 63 16.91 22.99 14.56
CA VAL A 63 16.50 24.29 14.02
C VAL A 63 17.21 24.53 12.69
N ALA A 64 16.44 24.75 11.62
CA ALA A 64 16.95 24.91 10.26
C ALA A 64 16.21 26.03 9.50
N HIS A 65 16.77 26.50 8.39
CA HIS A 65 16.02 27.36 7.47
C HIS A 65 15.08 26.50 6.64
N VAL A 66 13.79 26.88 6.61
CA VAL A 66 12.78 26.15 5.86
C VAL A 66 12.52 26.92 4.56
N ILE A 67 12.62 26.24 3.43
CA ILE A 67 12.39 26.83 2.10
C ILE A 67 10.97 27.42 2.06
N GLY A 68 10.86 28.71 1.67
CA GLY A 68 9.60 29.46 1.68
C GLY A 68 9.08 29.83 3.09
N GLY A 69 9.87 29.60 4.14
CA GLY A 69 9.51 29.83 5.54
C GLY A 69 9.80 31.25 6.06
N GLY A 70 10.34 32.12 5.21
CA GLY A 70 10.85 33.45 5.56
C GLY A 70 12.24 33.39 6.22
N SER A 71 12.73 34.54 6.70
CA SER A 71 14.08 34.66 7.29
C SER A 71 14.29 33.92 8.62
N ARG A 72 13.20 33.52 9.29
CA ARG A 72 13.25 32.89 10.61
C ARG A 72 13.47 31.39 10.49
N LYS A 73 14.51 30.87 11.16
CA LYS A 73 14.71 29.42 11.34
C LYS A 73 13.57 28.79 12.13
N ARG A 74 13.20 27.57 11.79
CA ARG A 74 12.07 26.83 12.39
C ARG A 74 12.54 25.49 12.94
N LYS A 75 11.78 24.97 13.90
CA LYS A 75 11.94 23.58 14.36
C LYS A 75 11.54 22.64 13.22
N VAL A 76 12.42 21.71 12.92
CA VAL A 76 12.24 20.67 11.92
C VAL A 76 12.55 19.32 12.54
N ILE A 77 11.82 18.31 12.09
CA ILE A 77 11.88 16.95 12.61
C ILE A 77 12.53 16.08 11.54
N HIS A 78 13.53 15.31 11.92
CA HIS A 78 14.20 14.34 11.08
C HIS A 78 14.02 12.95 11.66
N ILE A 79 14.01 11.94 10.80
CA ILE A 79 13.99 10.54 11.21
C ILE A 79 15.41 10.06 11.50
N THR A 80 15.61 9.22 12.51
CA THR A 80 16.91 8.56 12.76
C THR A 80 17.04 7.28 11.93
N SER A 81 18.23 6.71 11.86
CA SER A 81 18.43 5.39 11.22
C SER A 81 17.54 4.30 11.88
N LEU A 82 17.41 4.32 13.22
CA LEU A 82 16.49 3.43 13.95
C LEU A 82 15.02 3.69 13.57
N GLY A 83 14.65 4.96 13.39
CA GLY A 83 13.34 5.36 12.89
C GLY A 83 13.04 4.80 11.50
N ARG A 84 14.02 4.84 10.59
CA ARG A 84 13.90 4.29 9.22
C ARG A 84 13.73 2.77 9.21
N GLU A 85 14.51 2.04 10.00
CA GLU A 85 14.34 0.59 10.15
C GLU A 85 12.93 0.24 10.62
N LYS A 86 12.43 1.01 11.60
CA LYS A 86 11.07 0.85 12.12
C LYS A 86 10.02 1.21 11.06
N ALA A 87 10.24 2.25 10.26
CA ALA A 87 9.38 2.65 9.15
C ALA A 87 9.27 1.57 8.06
N ASN A 88 10.40 0.98 7.66
CA ASN A 88 10.45 -0.10 6.66
C ASN A 88 9.67 -1.34 7.11
N THR A 89 9.63 -1.59 8.42
CA THR A 89 8.79 -2.66 8.99
C THR A 89 7.30 -2.42 8.71
N PHE A 90 6.86 -1.15 8.64
CA PHE A 90 5.46 -0.80 8.31
C PHE A 90 5.19 -0.86 6.81
N GLU A 91 6.12 -0.46 5.95
CA GLU A 91 5.93 -0.54 4.49
C GLU A 91 5.75 -1.98 4.02
N ASN A 92 6.47 -2.93 4.62
CA ASN A 92 6.25 -4.36 4.39
C ASN A 92 4.86 -4.84 4.83
N ASN A 93 4.19 -4.12 5.75
CA ASN A 93 2.82 -4.41 6.19
C ASN A 93 1.75 -3.59 5.44
N LEU A 94 2.12 -2.46 4.80
CA LEU A 94 1.22 -1.59 4.02
C LEU A 94 1.14 -1.99 2.54
N GLN A 95 2.03 -2.87 2.05
CA GLN A 95 1.92 -3.49 0.74
C GLN A 95 0.87 -4.60 0.64
N ILE A 96 -0.17 -4.59 1.47
CA ILE A 96 -1.42 -5.23 1.05
C ILE A 96 -2.08 -4.26 0.06
N LYS A 97 -1.54 -4.21 -1.17
CA LYS A 97 -2.33 -3.73 -2.30
C LYS A 97 -3.49 -4.71 -2.38
N ASN A 98 -4.63 -4.38 -1.79
CA ASN A 98 -5.83 -5.17 -2.07
C ASN A 98 -6.19 -4.89 -3.52
N GLY A 99 -6.04 -5.90 -4.37
CA GLY A 99 -6.51 -5.87 -5.74
C GLY A 99 -7.98 -5.43 -5.80
N LYS A 100 -8.38 -4.80 -6.91
CA LYS A 100 -9.77 -4.40 -7.13
C LYS A 100 -10.53 -5.53 -7.82
N LEU A 101 -11.80 -5.68 -7.46
CA LEU A 101 -12.72 -6.63 -8.08
C LEU A 101 -13.78 -5.87 -8.87
N PHE A 102 -14.03 -6.32 -10.10
CA PHE A 102 -15.02 -5.76 -11.00
C PHE A 102 -15.83 -6.87 -11.69
N GLY A 103 -17.15 -6.66 -11.81
CA GLY A 103 -18.08 -7.60 -12.42
C GLY A 103 -18.77 -8.56 -11.45
N THR A 104 -19.57 -9.49 -11.99
CA THR A 104 -20.40 -10.42 -11.22
C THR A 104 -19.66 -11.71 -10.91
N PHE A 105 -19.14 -11.82 -9.69
CA PHE A 105 -18.40 -13.01 -9.26
C PHE A 105 -19.34 -14.09 -8.73
N PRO A 106 -19.09 -15.37 -9.07
CA PRO A 106 -19.70 -16.48 -8.36
C PRO A 106 -19.18 -16.54 -6.91
N ASP A 107 -19.96 -17.14 -6.01
CA ASP A 107 -19.52 -17.37 -4.63
C ASP A 107 -18.31 -18.29 -4.57
N ILE A 108 -17.47 -18.09 -3.56
CA ILE A 108 -16.32 -18.96 -3.34
C ILE A 108 -16.79 -20.33 -2.83
N SER A 109 -16.48 -21.38 -3.57
CA SER A 109 -16.77 -22.77 -3.19
C SER A 109 -15.49 -23.47 -2.76
N LYS A 110 -15.54 -24.31 -1.73
CA LYS A 110 -14.38 -25.13 -1.36
C LYS A 110 -14.09 -26.18 -2.43
N ILE A 111 -12.85 -26.25 -2.88
CA ILE A 111 -12.37 -27.28 -3.81
C ILE A 111 -11.56 -28.34 -3.05
N PHE A 112 -11.59 -29.58 -3.52
CA PHE A 112 -10.85 -30.69 -2.94
C PHE A 112 -10.15 -31.48 -4.04
N GLY A 113 -8.91 -31.92 -3.79
CA GLY A 113 -8.15 -32.77 -4.71
C GLY A 113 -7.67 -32.08 -6.00
N ARG A 114 -7.79 -30.74 -6.09
CA ARG A 114 -7.37 -29.93 -7.25
C ARG A 114 -6.30 -28.89 -6.93
N GLU A 115 -5.51 -29.14 -5.90
CA GLU A 115 -4.44 -28.23 -5.48
C GLU A 115 -3.37 -28.06 -6.55
N ASN A 116 -3.01 -29.14 -7.26
CA ASN A 116 -2.03 -29.10 -8.34
C ASN A 116 -2.52 -28.24 -9.52
N ASP A 117 -3.77 -28.43 -9.93
CA ASP A 117 -4.39 -27.63 -10.99
C ASP A 117 -4.41 -26.14 -10.62
N LYS A 118 -4.74 -25.83 -9.35
CA LYS A 118 -4.73 -24.46 -8.83
C LYS A 118 -3.34 -23.86 -8.92
N GLN A 119 -2.31 -24.57 -8.44
CA GLN A 119 -0.92 -24.11 -8.46
C GLN A 119 -0.41 -23.84 -9.88
N ILE A 120 -0.70 -24.73 -10.83
CA ILE A 120 -0.31 -24.56 -12.24
C ILE A 120 -0.97 -23.32 -12.82
N LEU A 121 -2.28 -23.15 -12.62
CA LEU A 121 -3.02 -21.99 -13.14
C LEU A 121 -2.56 -20.68 -12.51
N THR A 122 -2.37 -20.66 -11.19
CA THR A 122 -1.83 -19.50 -10.48
C THR A 122 -0.49 -19.08 -11.08
N LYS A 123 0.42 -20.03 -11.29
CA LYS A 123 1.74 -19.77 -11.89
C LYS A 123 1.62 -19.16 -13.29
N GLN A 124 0.85 -19.79 -14.18
CA GLN A 124 0.65 -19.30 -15.55
C GLN A 124 0.06 -17.89 -15.59
N ILE A 125 -0.91 -17.59 -14.71
CA ILE A 125 -1.51 -16.24 -14.61
C ILE A 125 -0.44 -15.22 -14.21
N PHE A 126 0.40 -15.52 -13.21
CA PHE A 126 1.45 -14.60 -12.78
C PHE A 126 2.60 -14.45 -13.79
N GLU A 127 2.81 -15.43 -14.66
CA GLU A 127 3.74 -15.36 -15.80
C GLU A 127 3.17 -14.51 -16.96
N GLY A 128 1.89 -14.15 -16.92
CA GLY A 128 1.23 -13.31 -17.92
C GLY A 128 0.56 -14.08 -19.07
N ASP A 129 0.36 -15.39 -18.90
CA ASP A 129 -0.24 -16.24 -19.93
C ASP A 129 -1.74 -15.99 -20.12
N SER A 130 -2.23 -16.20 -21.34
CA SER A 130 -3.66 -16.29 -21.64
C SER A 130 -4.12 -17.75 -21.63
N ILE A 131 -5.05 -18.10 -20.74
CA ILE A 131 -5.43 -19.49 -20.46
C ILE A 131 -6.86 -19.75 -20.93
N PHE A 132 -7.06 -20.83 -21.68
CA PHE A 132 -8.39 -21.33 -22.06
C PHE A 132 -8.71 -22.63 -21.31
N LEU A 133 -9.69 -22.58 -20.41
CA LEU A 133 -10.13 -23.74 -19.62
C LEU A 133 -11.38 -24.40 -20.21
N SER A 134 -11.20 -25.54 -20.88
CA SER A 134 -12.29 -26.33 -21.46
C SER A 134 -12.62 -27.58 -20.66
N GLY A 135 -13.82 -28.14 -20.84
CA GLY A 135 -14.23 -29.42 -20.24
C GLY A 135 -15.75 -29.53 -20.09
N LEU A 136 -16.22 -30.67 -19.58
CA LEU A 136 -17.65 -30.96 -19.43
C LEU A 136 -18.37 -29.90 -18.55
N PRO A 137 -19.66 -29.61 -18.82
CA PRO A 137 -20.49 -28.82 -17.91
C PRO A 137 -20.47 -29.41 -16.49
N GLY A 138 -20.47 -28.56 -15.46
CA GLY A 138 -20.50 -29.01 -14.06
C GLY A 138 -19.18 -29.55 -13.49
N ILE A 139 -18.12 -29.73 -14.31
CA ILE A 139 -16.82 -30.26 -13.84
C ILE A 139 -16.04 -29.32 -12.89
N GLY A 140 -16.58 -28.13 -12.58
CA GLY A 140 -15.99 -27.19 -11.62
C GLY A 140 -14.94 -26.21 -12.17
N LYS A 141 -14.96 -25.92 -13.48
CA LYS A 141 -14.02 -24.96 -14.12
C LYS A 141 -14.11 -23.56 -13.51
N THR A 142 -15.32 -23.05 -13.36
CA THR A 142 -15.57 -21.75 -12.73
C THR A 142 -15.14 -21.74 -11.26
N SER A 143 -15.42 -22.83 -10.55
CA SER A 143 -15.08 -23.00 -9.14
C SER A 143 -13.57 -22.96 -8.88
N ILE A 144 -12.76 -23.61 -9.74
CA ILE A 144 -11.31 -23.58 -9.58
C ILE A 144 -10.74 -22.19 -9.84
N VAL A 145 -11.13 -21.51 -10.93
CA VAL A 145 -10.66 -20.15 -11.23
C VAL A 145 -11.06 -19.19 -10.11
N ARG A 146 -12.29 -19.30 -9.60
CA ARG A 146 -12.78 -18.48 -8.50
C ARG A 146 -11.95 -18.62 -7.21
N ASN A 147 -11.32 -19.78 -6.99
CA ASN A 147 -10.43 -20.04 -5.84
C ASN A 147 -9.02 -19.44 -6.00
N ILE A 148 -8.64 -19.02 -7.20
CA ILE A 148 -7.35 -18.35 -7.46
C ILE A 148 -7.47 -16.84 -7.23
N VAL A 149 -8.66 -16.27 -7.44
CA VAL A 149 -8.92 -14.83 -7.30
C VAL A 149 -8.39 -14.21 -5.99
N PRO A 150 -8.58 -14.81 -4.80
CA PRO A 150 -8.04 -14.24 -3.56
C PRO A 150 -6.52 -14.03 -3.60
N GLU A 151 -5.75 -14.98 -4.13
CA GLU A 151 -4.29 -14.89 -4.24
C GLU A 151 -3.88 -13.77 -5.21
N ILE A 152 -4.61 -13.59 -6.30
CA ILE A 152 -4.38 -12.50 -7.27
C ILE A 152 -4.64 -11.13 -6.60
N LEU A 153 -5.70 -11.04 -5.79
CA LEU A 153 -6.02 -9.80 -5.07
C LEU A 153 -5.00 -9.50 -3.97
N GLU A 154 -4.54 -10.50 -3.23
CA GLU A 154 -3.47 -10.36 -2.22
C GLU A 154 -2.16 -9.89 -2.86
N PHE A 155 -1.89 -10.31 -4.10
CA PHE A 155 -0.78 -9.84 -4.89
C PHE A 155 -0.97 -8.40 -5.44
N GLY A 156 -2.17 -7.82 -5.27
CA GLY A 156 -2.49 -6.45 -5.68
C GLY A 156 -2.89 -6.27 -7.12
N TRP A 157 -3.20 -7.35 -7.82
CA TRP A 157 -3.70 -7.28 -9.19
C TRP A 157 -5.22 -7.01 -9.22
N THR A 158 -5.64 -6.24 -10.21
CA THR A 158 -7.07 -6.01 -10.45
C THR A 158 -7.66 -7.18 -11.21
N VAL A 159 -8.77 -7.73 -10.73
CA VAL A 159 -9.49 -8.83 -11.37
C VAL A 159 -10.80 -8.30 -11.94
N ARG A 160 -10.99 -8.46 -13.26
CA ARG A 160 -12.25 -8.21 -13.96
C ARG A 160 -12.88 -9.53 -14.35
N TRP A 161 -14.13 -9.75 -13.97
CA TRP A 161 -14.87 -10.98 -14.24
C TRP A 161 -16.11 -10.70 -15.06
N ALA A 162 -16.23 -11.33 -16.22
CA ALA A 162 -17.40 -11.20 -17.08
C ALA A 162 -17.96 -12.56 -17.45
N THR A 163 -19.29 -12.68 -17.44
CA THR A 163 -20.00 -13.83 -18.03
C THR A 163 -20.42 -13.46 -19.44
N CYS A 164 -19.93 -14.20 -20.42
CA CYS A 164 -20.19 -13.93 -21.84
C CYS A 164 -21.14 -14.98 -22.43
N TYR A 165 -22.05 -14.52 -23.27
CA TYR A 165 -22.98 -15.32 -24.07
C TYR A 165 -22.74 -15.03 -25.56
N SER A 166 -23.41 -15.75 -26.44
CA SER A 166 -23.29 -15.58 -27.89
C SER A 166 -23.65 -14.17 -28.39
N ASN A 167 -24.42 -13.42 -27.60
CA ASN A 167 -24.87 -12.05 -27.89
C ASN A 167 -24.24 -10.99 -26.99
N THR A 168 -23.20 -11.31 -26.23
CA THR A 168 -22.51 -10.31 -25.37
C THR A 168 -21.67 -9.38 -26.24
N ASP A 169 -21.93 -8.08 -26.13
CA ASP A 169 -21.12 -7.05 -26.80
C ASP A 169 -19.78 -6.87 -26.06
N ILE A 170 -18.73 -6.54 -26.80
CA ILE A 170 -17.40 -6.32 -26.22
C ILE A 170 -17.37 -5.08 -25.32
N SER A 171 -18.20 -4.08 -25.60
CA SER A 171 -18.34 -2.87 -24.78
C SER A 171 -18.89 -3.19 -23.39
N ASP A 172 -19.80 -4.16 -23.28
CA ASP A 172 -20.36 -4.62 -22.00
C ASP A 172 -19.33 -5.32 -21.11
N ILE A 173 -18.25 -5.85 -21.70
CA ILE A 173 -17.13 -6.50 -21.00
C ILE A 173 -16.09 -5.45 -20.56
N ALA A 174 -15.81 -4.47 -21.42
CA ALA A 174 -14.75 -3.48 -21.20
C ALA A 174 -15.10 -2.41 -20.15
N LEU A 175 -16.38 -2.15 -19.93
CA LEU A 175 -16.88 -1.11 -19.01
C LEU A 175 -17.04 -1.60 -17.56
N GLN A 176 -16.77 -2.88 -17.27
CA GLN A 176 -16.86 -3.47 -15.93
C GLN A 176 -15.64 -3.15 -15.05
#